data_AF-A0A9E8QK12-F1
#
_entry.id   AF-A0A9E8QK12-F1
#
_cell.length_a   1.000
_cell.length_b   1.000
_cell.length_c   1.000
_cell.angle_alpha   90.00
_cell.angle_beta   90.00
_cell.angle_gamma   90.00
#
_symmetry.space_group_name_H-M   'P 1'
#
loop_
_entity.id
_entity.type
_entity.pdbx_description
1 polymer ?
#
loop_
_entity_poly.entity_id
_entity_poly.type
_entity_poly.pdbx_seq_one_letter_code
_entity_poly.pdbx_strand_id
1 'polypeptide(L)'
;MSSGAPRGMARLWPFKRRDAKVPGVGGGTVRTEASEAVEGATHVKVRVLLDQEDGWPDTESEGLWALPLISGDYRLENTPFFAFGMSNGDEVAVSSDADGVLWVSGVVWRRGRMTVRIITSDRDDSLEGILAEFAPLGVTGEGFQQFRLLSFDLGPESDVPAAKRLLAHGAASGRWEYEEADVSDAWLAL
;
A
#
# COMPACT_ATOMS: atom_id res chain seq x y z
N MET A 1 24.31 -1.60 33.02
CA MET A 1 22.96 -1.57 32.43
C MET A 1 23.14 -1.29 30.95
N SER A 2 23.09 -2.33 30.12
CA SER A 2 23.17 -2.22 28.66
C SER A 2 21.86 -2.79 28.14
N SER A 3 20.95 -1.92 27.70
CA SER A 3 19.72 -2.33 27.04
C SER A 3 20.09 -2.76 25.62
N GLY A 4 20.37 -4.05 25.44
CA GLY A 4 20.48 -4.63 24.11
C GLY A 4 19.13 -4.51 23.41
N ALA A 5 19.10 -3.84 22.27
CA ALA A 5 17.94 -3.86 21.37
C ALA A 5 17.56 -5.31 21.05
N PRO A 6 16.27 -5.68 21.07
CA PRO A 6 15.87 -7.04 20.73
C PRO A 6 16.29 -7.33 19.27
N ARG A 7 17.12 -8.36 19.11
CA ARG A 7 17.55 -8.89 17.82
C ARG A 7 16.41 -9.75 17.27
N GLY A 8 15.87 -9.45 16.09
CA GLY A 8 14.83 -10.31 15.52
C GLY A 8 14.39 -10.06 14.07
N MET A 9 13.97 -8.85 13.70
CA MET A 9 13.23 -8.65 12.44
C MET A 9 13.99 -7.87 11.35
N ALA A 10 14.94 -7.00 11.73
CA ALA A 10 15.74 -6.17 10.82
C ALA A 10 16.59 -6.90 9.76
N ARG A 11 16.59 -8.25 9.72
CA ARG A 11 17.28 -9.04 8.67
C ARG A 11 16.36 -9.52 7.56
N LEU A 12 15.04 -9.37 7.70
CA LEU A 12 14.05 -9.95 6.78
C LEU A 12 13.38 -8.91 5.85
N TRP A 13 13.57 -7.60 6.10
CA TRP A 13 13.02 -6.54 5.26
C TRP A 13 14.07 -5.46 4.95
N PRO A 14 14.34 -5.16 3.66
CA PRO A 14 15.25 -4.07 3.30
C PRO A 14 14.50 -2.74 3.36
N PHE A 15 14.40 -2.12 4.54
CA PHE A 15 13.92 -0.74 4.64
C PHE A 15 14.93 0.22 4.01
N LYS A 16 14.66 0.66 2.79
CA LYS A 16 15.02 1.99 2.33
C LYS A 16 13.73 2.67 1.92
N ARG A 17 13.51 3.91 2.38
CA ARG A 17 12.57 4.81 1.71
C ARG A 17 12.91 4.78 0.24
N ARG A 18 12.06 4.16 -0.56
CA ARG A 18 12.17 4.25 -2.01
C ARG A 18 11.46 5.52 -2.39
N ASP A 19 12.20 6.41 -3.06
CA ASP A 19 11.58 7.35 -3.98
C ASP A 19 10.96 6.48 -5.08
N ALA A 20 9.75 5.97 -4.85
CA ALA A 20 9.09 5.04 -5.75
C ALA A 20 8.74 5.78 -7.03
N LYS A 21 9.64 5.67 -8.01
CA LYS A 21 9.38 6.04 -9.38
C LYS A 21 8.94 4.77 -10.07
N VAL A 22 7.64 4.62 -10.32
CA VAL A 22 7.12 3.54 -11.17
C VAL A 22 7.94 3.54 -12.47
N PRO A 23 8.74 2.50 -12.76
CA PRO A 23 9.54 2.48 -13.98
C PRO A 23 8.60 2.34 -15.18
N GLY A 24 8.67 3.28 -16.13
CA GLY A 24 7.85 3.25 -17.35
C GLY A 24 6.73 4.27 -17.46
N VAL A 25 6.68 5.30 -16.60
CA VAL A 25 5.77 6.44 -16.76
C VAL A 25 6.15 7.23 -18.03
N GLY A 26 5.60 6.84 -19.17
CA GLY A 26 5.29 7.81 -20.23
C GLY A 26 4.35 8.84 -19.62
N GLY A 27 4.69 10.12 -19.76
CA GLY A 27 3.99 11.23 -19.10
C GLY A 27 2.51 11.33 -19.47
N GLY A 28 1.68 10.50 -18.84
CA GLY A 28 0.25 10.70 -18.76
C GLY A 28 0.00 11.94 -17.92
N THR A 29 -0.84 12.84 -18.41
CA THR A 29 -1.21 14.06 -17.70
C THR A 29 -1.93 13.68 -16.40
N VAL A 30 -1.33 14.02 -15.25
CA VAL A 30 -2.00 13.92 -13.95
C VAL A 30 -3.27 14.77 -14.01
N ARG A 31 -4.43 14.16 -13.75
CA ARG A 31 -5.71 14.85 -13.71
C ARG A 31 -5.90 15.59 -12.40
N THR A 32 -6.77 16.60 -12.42
CA THR A 32 -7.21 17.32 -11.22
C THR A 32 -8.49 16.74 -10.62
N GLU A 33 -9.22 15.91 -11.37
CA GLU A 33 -10.50 15.32 -10.97
C GLU A 33 -10.57 13.84 -11.34
N ALA A 34 -11.40 13.12 -10.56
CA ALA A 34 -11.67 11.69 -10.76
C ALA A 34 -12.56 11.46 -11.99
N SER A 35 -12.41 10.30 -12.62
CA SER A 35 -13.27 9.81 -13.67
C SER A 35 -14.34 8.88 -13.12
N GLU A 36 -15.53 8.92 -13.70
CA GLU A 36 -16.61 8.00 -13.36
C GLU A 36 -16.30 6.58 -13.86
N ALA A 37 -16.75 5.59 -13.09
CA ALA A 37 -16.68 4.19 -13.51
C ALA A 37 -17.60 3.94 -14.70
N VAL A 38 -17.20 3.05 -15.61
CA VAL A 38 -18.07 2.60 -16.69
C VAL A 38 -19.29 1.91 -16.09
N GLU A 39 -20.49 2.30 -16.53
CA GLU A 39 -21.73 1.72 -16.03
C GLU A 39 -21.77 0.20 -16.29
N GLY A 40 -22.09 -0.58 -15.25
CA GLY A 40 -22.15 -2.04 -15.33
C GLY A 40 -20.78 -2.74 -15.42
N ALA A 41 -19.67 -2.02 -15.27
CA ALA A 41 -18.35 -2.63 -15.30
C ALA A 41 -18.14 -3.60 -14.13
N THR A 42 -17.49 -4.71 -14.40
CA THR A 42 -17.03 -5.65 -13.38
C THR A 42 -15.60 -5.33 -12.98
N HIS A 43 -15.22 -5.75 -11.77
CA HIS A 43 -13.83 -5.68 -11.33
C HIS A 43 -12.93 -6.51 -12.25
N VAL A 44 -11.80 -5.93 -12.63
CA VAL A 44 -10.73 -6.59 -13.37
C VAL A 44 -9.47 -6.61 -12.52
N LYS A 45 -8.49 -7.44 -12.90
CA LYS A 45 -7.19 -7.44 -12.25
C LYS A 45 -6.17 -6.68 -13.09
N VAL A 46 -5.54 -5.68 -12.48
CA VAL A 46 -4.38 -4.97 -13.02
C VAL A 46 -3.11 -5.48 -12.34
N ARG A 47 -1.97 -5.43 -13.04
CA ARG A 47 -0.67 -5.88 -12.57
C ARG A 47 0.27 -4.71 -12.37
N VAL A 48 0.96 -4.71 -11.24
CA VAL A 48 2.03 -3.76 -10.93
C VAL A 48 3.33 -4.53 -10.89
N LEU A 49 4.32 -4.11 -11.68
CA LEU A 49 5.67 -4.64 -11.59
C LEU A 49 6.31 -4.19 -10.26
N LEU A 50 6.94 -5.11 -9.55
CA LEU A 50 7.53 -4.84 -8.24
C LEU A 50 9.03 -4.70 -8.36
N ASP A 51 9.58 -3.69 -7.69
CA ASP A 51 11.02 -3.57 -7.50
C ASP A 51 11.46 -4.58 -6.44
N GLN A 52 12.09 -5.68 -6.86
CA GLN A 52 12.63 -6.69 -5.94
C GLN A 52 14.03 -6.29 -5.45
N GLU A 53 14.26 -6.27 -4.13
CA GLU A 53 15.59 -6.09 -3.52
C GLU A 53 15.84 -7.20 -2.53
N ASP A 54 17.03 -7.80 -2.60
CA ASP A 54 17.44 -8.92 -1.77
C ASP A 54 16.43 -10.09 -1.77
N GLY A 55 15.77 -10.32 -2.91
CA GLY A 55 14.77 -11.37 -3.09
C GLY A 55 13.40 -11.06 -2.50
N TRP A 56 13.16 -9.80 -2.11
CA TRP A 56 11.91 -9.32 -1.53
C TRP A 56 11.22 -8.27 -2.42
N PRO A 57 9.90 -8.39 -2.69
CA PRO A 57 9.07 -9.57 -2.42
C PRO A 57 9.48 -10.74 -3.32
N ASP A 58 9.06 -11.97 -2.98
CA ASP A 58 9.40 -13.19 -3.73
C ASP A 58 8.60 -13.35 -5.05
N THR A 59 7.93 -12.29 -5.49
CA THR A 59 7.14 -12.20 -6.72
C THR A 59 7.53 -10.97 -7.52
N GLU A 60 7.53 -11.09 -8.84
CA GLU A 60 7.87 -10.00 -9.78
C GLU A 60 6.73 -8.99 -9.93
N SER A 61 5.49 -9.38 -9.62
CA SER A 61 4.32 -8.51 -9.74
C SER A 61 3.29 -8.70 -8.64
N GLU A 62 2.55 -7.63 -8.37
CA GLU A 62 1.35 -7.63 -7.55
C GLU A 62 0.11 -7.50 -8.45
N GLY A 63 -0.98 -8.20 -8.10
CA GLY A 63 -2.26 -8.06 -8.79
C GLY A 63 -3.27 -7.33 -7.92
N LEU A 64 -3.76 -6.18 -8.38
CA LEU A 64 -4.78 -5.37 -7.71
C LEU A 64 -6.12 -5.46 -8.43
N TRP A 65 -7.22 -5.39 -7.67
CA TRP A 65 -8.55 -5.23 -8.23
C TRP A 65 -8.77 -3.78 -8.64
N ALA A 66 -9.40 -3.59 -9.80
CA ALA A 66 -9.70 -2.27 -10.30
C ALA A 66 -11.03 -2.24 -11.09
N LEU A 67 -11.63 -1.05 -11.17
CA LEU A 67 -12.79 -0.78 -12.01
C LEU A 67 -12.39 0.07 -13.23
N PRO A 68 -12.80 -0.32 -14.45
CA PRO A 68 -12.65 0.50 -15.64
C PRO A 68 -13.41 1.82 -15.52
N LEU A 69 -12.79 2.91 -15.98
CA LEU A 69 -13.34 4.26 -15.97
C LEU A 69 -13.65 4.75 -17.39
N ILE A 70 -14.56 5.73 -17.50
CA ILE A 70 -14.95 6.33 -18.79
C ILE A 70 -13.74 7.01 -19.48
N SER A 71 -12.77 7.48 -18.70
CA SER A 71 -11.49 8.01 -19.20
C SER A 71 -10.62 7.00 -19.95
N GLY A 72 -10.87 5.69 -19.79
CA GLY A 72 -10.02 4.60 -20.26
C GLY A 72 -8.98 4.13 -19.24
N ASP A 73 -8.87 4.83 -18.10
CA ASP A 73 -8.05 4.41 -16.95
C ASP A 73 -8.83 3.50 -16.00
N TYR A 74 -8.17 3.11 -14.91
CA TYR A 74 -8.72 2.15 -13.95
C TYR A 74 -8.59 2.70 -12.54
N ARG A 75 -9.64 2.57 -11.72
CA ARG A 75 -9.58 2.93 -10.30
C ARG A 75 -9.27 1.69 -9.48
N LEU A 76 -8.25 1.76 -8.62
CA LEU A 76 -7.92 0.69 -7.69
C LEU A 76 -9.03 0.52 -6.64
N GLU A 77 -9.37 -0.71 -6.30
CA GLU A 77 -10.46 -1.07 -5.38
C GLU A 77 -10.00 -1.93 -4.20
N ASN A 78 -8.69 -2.05 -3.99
CA ASN A 78 -8.11 -2.73 -2.84
C ASN A 78 -6.74 -2.13 -2.47
N THR A 79 -6.23 -2.46 -1.28
CA THR A 79 -5.02 -1.84 -0.74
C THR A 79 -3.77 -2.63 -1.15
N PRO A 80 -2.72 -2.00 -1.72
CA PRO A 80 -1.54 -2.73 -2.17
C PRO A 80 -0.68 -3.27 -1.03
N PHE A 81 -0.29 -4.53 -1.13
CA PHE A 81 0.61 -5.22 -0.20
C PHE A 81 2.08 -4.92 -0.44
N PHE A 82 2.50 -4.66 -1.68
CA PHE A 82 3.92 -4.46 -2.03
C PHE A 82 4.18 -3.23 -2.90
N ALA A 83 3.28 -2.89 -3.82
CA ALA A 83 3.45 -1.77 -4.73
C ALA A 83 3.52 -0.41 -3.99
N PHE A 84 4.57 0.37 -4.22
CA PHE A 84 4.71 1.70 -3.61
C PHE A 84 4.01 2.79 -4.43
N GLY A 85 3.74 3.92 -3.78
CA GLY A 85 3.30 5.15 -4.44
C GLY A 85 1.88 5.12 -4.97
N MET A 86 1.06 4.16 -4.53
CA MET A 86 -0.34 4.03 -4.89
C MET A 86 -1.15 3.59 -3.67
N SER A 87 -2.39 4.07 -3.60
CA SER A 87 -3.34 3.73 -2.55
C SER A 87 -4.69 3.31 -3.12
N ASN A 88 -5.50 2.66 -2.30
CA ASN A 88 -6.86 2.27 -2.66
C ASN A 88 -7.66 3.50 -3.16
N GLY A 89 -8.35 3.36 -4.29
CA GLY A 89 -9.14 4.43 -4.91
C GLY A 89 -8.38 5.39 -5.80
N ASP A 90 -7.05 5.29 -5.92
CA ASP A 90 -6.28 6.01 -6.94
C ASP A 90 -6.66 5.52 -8.34
N GLU A 91 -6.54 6.42 -9.33
CA GLU A 91 -6.73 6.08 -10.73
C GLU A 91 -5.38 5.87 -11.40
N VAL A 92 -5.26 4.79 -12.16
CA VAL A 92 -4.03 4.35 -12.79
C VAL A 92 -4.21 4.18 -14.29
N ALA A 93 -3.20 4.60 -15.04
CA ALA A 93 -3.08 4.28 -16.45
C ALA A 93 -2.57 2.86 -16.61
N VAL A 94 -3.14 2.11 -17.56
CA VAL A 94 -2.72 0.74 -17.86
C VAL A 94 -2.44 0.54 -19.34
N SER A 95 -1.56 -0.42 -19.64
CA SER A 95 -1.32 -0.93 -20.99
C SER A 95 -1.55 -2.44 -21.00
N SER A 96 -2.30 -2.94 -21.98
CA SER A 96 -2.42 -4.38 -22.22
C SER A 96 -1.19 -4.92 -22.95
N ASP A 97 -0.62 -6.03 -22.50
CA ASP A 97 0.36 -6.78 -23.28
C ASP A 97 -0.29 -7.69 -24.34
N ALA A 98 0.53 -8.48 -25.04
CA ALA A 98 0.07 -9.39 -26.10
C ALA A 98 -0.85 -10.52 -25.57
N ASP A 99 -0.77 -10.84 -24.28
CA ASP A 99 -1.58 -11.86 -23.62
C ASP A 99 -2.84 -11.26 -22.96
N GLY A 100 -3.03 -9.94 -23.07
CA GLY A 100 -4.16 -9.21 -22.50
C GLY A 100 -4.01 -8.86 -21.03
N VAL A 101 -2.82 -9.02 -20.45
CA VAL A 101 -2.55 -8.61 -19.06
C VAL A 101 -2.48 -7.09 -18.99
N LEU A 102 -3.25 -6.50 -18.08
CA LEU A 102 -3.29 -5.06 -17.86
C LEU A 102 -2.17 -4.65 -16.92
N TRP A 103 -1.12 -4.01 -17.44
CA TRP A 103 0.02 -3.53 -16.66
C TRP A 103 -0.13 -2.07 -16.30
N VAL A 104 -0.03 -1.75 -15.01
CA VAL A 104 -0.05 -0.38 -14.48
C VAL A 104 1.22 0.35 -14.91
N SER A 105 1.04 1.52 -15.50
CA SER A 105 2.12 2.39 -15.98
C SER A 105 2.33 3.63 -15.11
N GLY A 106 1.37 3.97 -14.25
CA GLY A 106 1.47 5.07 -13.29
C GLY A 106 0.13 5.51 -12.73
N VAL A 107 0.17 6.31 -11.65
CA VAL A 107 -1.01 6.97 -11.08
C VAL A 107 -1.30 8.25 -11.85
N VAL A 108 -2.53 8.38 -12.34
CA VAL A 108 -3.02 9.54 -13.11
C VAL A 108 -3.95 10.44 -12.30
N TRP A 109 -4.52 9.96 -11.20
CA TRP A 109 -5.26 10.79 -10.24
C TRP A 109 -5.19 10.16 -8.85
N ARG A 110 -5.00 11.01 -7.84
CA ARG A 110 -4.90 10.57 -6.44
C ARG A 110 -6.18 10.88 -5.68
N ARG A 111 -6.70 9.89 -4.95
CA ARG A 111 -7.90 10.08 -4.12
C ARG A 111 -7.63 10.74 -2.78
N GLY A 112 -6.35 10.84 -2.40
CA GLY A 112 -5.94 11.40 -1.11
C GLY A 112 -5.99 10.41 0.05
N ARG A 113 -6.09 9.11 -0.25
CA ARG A 113 -5.93 8.02 0.73
C ARG A 113 -4.45 7.67 0.85
N MET A 114 -4.07 7.02 1.94
CA MET A 114 -2.67 6.64 2.20
C MET A 114 -2.57 5.15 2.52
N THR A 115 -1.43 4.57 2.14
CA THR A 115 -1.10 3.18 2.41
C THR A 115 0.10 3.10 3.34
N VAL A 116 -0.09 2.44 4.49
CA VAL A 116 0.97 2.11 5.46
C VAL A 116 0.92 0.62 5.72
N ARG A 117 2.06 -0.05 5.79
CA ARG A 117 2.12 -1.50 6.03
C ARG A 117 2.70 -1.81 7.38
N ILE A 118 2.22 -2.87 8.00
CA ILE A 118 2.79 -3.47 9.19
C ILE A 118 3.29 -4.87 8.84
N ILE A 119 4.42 -5.27 9.44
CA ILE A 119 4.88 -6.65 9.46
C ILE A 119 5.18 -7.06 10.88
N THR A 120 4.69 -8.23 11.28
CA THR A 120 4.92 -8.76 12.62
C THR A 120 5.39 -10.22 12.59
N SER A 121 6.49 -10.52 13.28
CA SER A 121 6.88 -11.89 13.59
C SER A 121 6.32 -12.40 14.92
N ASP A 122 5.59 -11.56 15.68
CA ASP A 122 5.01 -11.94 16.95
C ASP A 122 3.80 -12.83 16.73
N ARG A 123 3.96 -14.14 16.94
CA ARG A 123 2.92 -15.14 16.66
C ARG A 123 1.70 -15.01 17.56
N ASP A 124 1.82 -14.33 18.69
CA ASP A 124 0.71 -14.11 19.61
C ASP A 124 -0.17 -12.94 19.17
N ASP A 125 0.37 -12.00 18.39
CA ASP A 125 -0.39 -10.95 17.72
C ASP A 125 -0.98 -11.46 16.40
N SER A 126 -2.30 -11.64 16.34
CA SER A 126 -3.00 -11.91 15.07
C SER A 126 -3.08 -10.64 14.21
N LEU A 127 -3.06 -10.77 12.88
CA LEU A 127 -3.22 -9.61 11.99
C LEU A 127 -4.58 -8.93 12.21
N GLU A 128 -5.61 -9.73 12.47
CA GLU A 128 -6.95 -9.28 12.79
C GLU A 128 -6.99 -8.52 14.12
N GLY A 129 -6.23 -8.97 15.12
CA GLY A 129 -6.06 -8.29 16.41
C GLY A 129 -5.38 -6.93 16.26
N ILE A 130 -4.28 -6.88 15.50
CA ILE A 130 -3.60 -5.61 15.18
C ILE A 130 -4.58 -4.68 14.46
N LEU A 131 -5.27 -5.14 13.41
CA LEU A 131 -6.25 -4.33 12.69
C LEU A 131 -7.35 -3.79 13.61
N ALA A 132 -7.82 -4.59 14.58
CA ALA A 132 -8.83 -4.18 15.54
C ALA A 132 -8.35 -3.06 16.49
N GLU A 133 -7.06 -2.95 16.77
CA GLU A 133 -6.48 -1.82 17.54
C GLU A 133 -6.59 -0.50 16.76
N PHE A 134 -6.56 -0.56 15.43
CA PHE A 134 -6.59 0.59 14.54
C PHE A 134 -8.00 0.97 14.08
N ALA A 135 -8.96 0.04 14.12
CA ALA A 135 -10.34 0.29 13.69
C ALA A 135 -11.03 1.49 14.40
N PRO A 136 -10.87 1.73 15.72
CA PRO A 136 -11.42 2.92 16.38
C PRO A 136 -10.85 4.25 15.87
N LEU A 137 -9.69 4.21 15.19
CA LEU A 137 -9.04 5.36 14.58
C LEU A 137 -9.47 5.56 13.12
N GLY A 138 -10.50 4.86 12.65
CA GLY A 138 -10.99 4.95 11.27
C GLY A 138 -10.03 4.36 10.23
N VAL A 139 -9.10 3.50 10.63
CA VAL A 139 -8.18 2.80 9.73
C VAL A 139 -8.75 1.44 9.37
N THR A 140 -8.75 1.12 8.08
CA THR A 140 -9.10 -0.19 7.55
C THR A 140 -7.86 -0.87 6.96
N GLY A 141 -7.96 -2.12 6.54
CA GLY A 141 -6.84 -2.79 5.89
C GLY A 141 -7.10 -4.23 5.54
N GLU A 142 -6.12 -4.84 4.88
CA GLU A 142 -6.12 -6.23 4.43
C GLU A 142 -4.89 -6.97 4.96
N GLY A 143 -5.06 -8.22 5.38
CA GLY A 143 -3.97 -9.06 5.89
C GLY A 143 -3.49 -10.08 4.87
N PHE A 144 -2.17 -10.24 4.75
CA PHE A 144 -1.53 -11.28 3.97
C PHE A 144 -0.78 -12.24 4.91
N GLN A 145 -1.49 -13.29 5.34
CA GLN A 145 -1.04 -14.20 6.38
C GLN A 145 0.31 -14.89 6.09
N GLN A 146 0.59 -15.26 4.84
CA GLN A 146 1.86 -15.89 4.43
C GLN A 146 3.07 -15.02 4.80
N PHE A 147 2.95 -13.70 4.66
CA PHE A 147 4.01 -12.74 4.95
C PHE A 147 3.83 -12.03 6.29
N ARG A 148 2.77 -12.36 7.04
CA ARG A 148 2.42 -11.69 8.30
C ARG A 148 2.37 -10.16 8.13
N LEU A 149 1.87 -9.74 6.98
CA LEU A 149 1.84 -8.36 6.53
C LEU A 149 0.40 -7.86 6.58
N LEU A 150 0.22 -6.63 7.05
CA LEU A 150 -1.07 -5.95 7.10
C LEU A 150 -0.93 -4.64 6.33
N SER A 151 -1.70 -4.47 5.27
CA SER A 151 -1.71 -3.24 4.47
C SER A 151 -2.87 -2.37 4.90
N PHE A 152 -2.56 -1.23 5.51
CA PHE A 152 -3.54 -0.27 5.99
C PHE A 152 -3.93 0.72 4.91
N ASP A 153 -5.21 1.06 4.97
CA ASP A 153 -5.89 2.02 4.13
C ASP A 153 -6.40 3.14 5.03
N LEU A 154 -5.74 4.29 4.95
CA LEU A 154 -6.08 5.48 5.71
C LEU A 154 -6.87 6.42 4.80
N GLY A 155 -8.16 6.56 5.11
CA GLY A 155 -9.09 7.42 4.40
C GLY A 155 -9.29 8.78 5.08
N PRO A 156 -10.19 9.62 4.55
CA PRO A 156 -10.51 10.93 5.13
C PRO A 156 -11.07 10.86 6.56
N GLU A 157 -11.66 9.73 6.94
CA GLU A 157 -12.22 9.49 8.27
C GLU A 157 -11.18 9.03 9.31
N SER A 158 -9.93 8.80 8.90
CA SER A 158 -8.90 8.27 9.80
C SER A 158 -8.31 9.34 10.72
N ASP A 159 -8.15 9.04 12.01
CA ASP A 159 -7.33 9.84 12.94
C ASP A 159 -5.84 9.57 12.67
N VAL A 160 -5.33 10.26 11.65
CA VAL A 160 -3.96 10.08 11.15
C VAL A 160 -2.91 10.30 12.25
N PRO A 161 -2.95 11.37 13.07
CA PRO A 161 -1.99 11.54 14.17
C PRO A 161 -2.03 10.40 15.20
N ALA A 162 -3.21 9.91 15.58
CA ALA A 162 -3.32 8.80 16.52
C ALA A 162 -2.79 7.49 15.91
N ALA A 163 -3.12 7.21 14.65
CA ALA A 163 -2.66 6.02 13.94
C ALA A 163 -1.12 6.01 13.84
N LYS A 164 -0.50 7.14 13.46
CA LYS A 164 0.96 7.26 13.39
C LYS A 164 1.63 7.06 14.76
N ARG A 165 1.04 7.59 15.84
CA ARG A 165 1.54 7.33 17.21
C ARG A 165 1.44 5.86 17.59
N LEU A 166 0.34 5.18 17.26
CA LEU A 166 0.15 3.76 17.56
C LEU A 166 1.15 2.89 16.78
N LEU A 167 1.33 3.17 15.49
CA LEU A 167 2.37 2.54 14.66
C LEU A 167 3.77 2.68 15.29
N ALA A 168 4.15 3.89 15.66
CA ALA A 168 5.43 4.17 16.29
C ALA A 168 5.59 3.48 17.65
N HIS A 169 4.53 3.41 18.46
CA HIS A 169 4.55 2.74 19.76
C HIS A 169 4.75 1.22 19.62
N GLY A 170 4.03 0.57 18.71
CA GLY A 170 4.22 -0.87 18.48
C GLY A 170 5.60 -1.20 17.89
N ALA A 171 6.15 -0.31 17.05
CA ALA A 171 7.51 -0.45 16.57
C ALA A 171 8.55 -0.28 17.69
N ALA A 172 8.41 0.75 18.53
CA ALA A 172 9.31 0.99 19.66
C ALA A 172 9.26 -0.13 20.73
N SER A 173 8.12 -0.82 20.86
CA SER A 173 7.96 -1.98 21.74
C SER A 173 8.36 -3.31 21.10
N GLY A 174 8.72 -3.33 19.82
CA GLY A 174 9.17 -4.51 19.10
C GLY A 174 8.04 -5.46 18.66
N ARG A 175 6.77 -5.02 18.72
CA ARG A 175 5.61 -5.81 18.26
C ARG A 175 5.57 -5.97 16.74
N TRP A 176 6.03 -4.95 16.01
CA TRP A 176 6.06 -4.93 14.56
C TRP A 176 7.09 -3.94 13.99
N GLU A 177 7.32 -4.02 12.69
CA GLU A 177 7.90 -2.93 11.89
C GLU A 177 6.81 -2.34 10.98
N TYR A 178 6.98 -1.10 10.49
CA TYR A 178 6.01 -0.49 9.58
C TYR A 178 6.65 0.32 8.46
N GLU A 179 5.94 0.42 7.33
CA GLU A 179 6.38 1.05 6.09
C GLU A 179 5.39 2.09 5.56
N GLU A 180 5.90 3.28 5.27
CA GLU A 180 5.17 4.36 4.60
C GLU A 180 5.18 4.12 3.08
N ALA A 181 4.24 3.29 2.59
CA ALA A 181 4.23 2.85 1.19
C ALA A 181 3.70 3.93 0.21
N ASP A 182 2.72 4.71 0.64
CA ASP A 182 2.18 5.86 -0.08
C ASP A 182 1.53 6.82 0.94
N VAL A 183 2.24 7.90 1.27
CA VAL A 183 1.83 8.84 2.33
C VAL A 183 1.87 10.28 1.86
N SER A 184 1.03 11.12 2.45
CA SER A 184 0.94 12.55 2.12
C SER A 184 2.01 13.40 2.82
N ASP A 185 2.23 14.62 2.33
CA ASP A 185 3.08 15.61 3.01
C ASP A 185 2.59 15.92 4.43
N ALA A 186 1.27 15.90 4.65
CA ALA A 186 0.68 16.10 5.97
C ALA A 186 1.07 14.98 6.94
N TRP A 187 1.13 13.73 6.47
CA TRP A 187 1.66 12.61 7.25
C TRP A 187 3.13 12.82 7.59
N LEU A 188 3.93 13.26 6.61
CA LEU A 188 5.37 13.47 6.78
C LEU A 188 5.70 14.59 7.78
N ALA A 189 4.80 15.57 7.93
CA ALA A 189 4.97 16.71 8.84
C ALA A 189 4.63 16.40 10.32
N LEU A 190 4.09 15.21 10.62
CA LEU A 190 3.79 14.74 11.99
C LEU A 190 5.00 14.11 12.66
#